data_AF-A0A847WU04-F1
#
_entry.id   AF-A0A847WU04-F1
#
_cell.length_a   1.000
_cell.length_b   1.000
_cell.length_c   1.000
_cell.angle_alpha   90.00
_cell.angle_beta   90.00
_cell.angle_gamma   90.00
#
_symmetry.space_group_name_H-M   'P 1'
#
loop_
_entity.id
_entity.type
_entity.pdbx_description
1 polymer ?
#
loop_
_entity_poly.entity_id
_entity_poly.type
_entity_poly.pdbx_seq_one_letter_code
_entity_poly.pdbx_strand_id
1 'polypeptide(L)'
;MIRGIRGATTVTENNELEIIENTRQLVLEMIEKNNVQAEDVSSVLVTVTDDLTATFPAKPIRQLPGWTYVPVMCMQEIKVP
;
A
#
# COMPACT_ATOMS: atom_id res chain seq x y z
N MET A 1 -21.31 -6.15 -5.43
CA MET A 1 -20.25 -7.03 -5.97
C MET A 1 -18.92 -6.42 -5.57
N ILE A 2 -17.96 -7.18 -5.07
CA ILE A 2 -16.64 -6.69 -4.62
C ILE A 2 -15.59 -6.99 -5.70
N ARG A 3 -14.62 -6.09 -5.90
CA ARG A 3 -13.52 -6.25 -6.85
C ARG A 3 -12.18 -5.98 -6.18
N GLY A 4 -11.15 -6.74 -6.55
CA GLY A 4 -9.78 -6.45 -6.16
C GLY A 4 -9.14 -5.46 -7.14
N ILE A 5 -8.36 -4.52 -6.62
CA ILE A 5 -7.52 -3.61 -7.40
C ILE A 5 -6.07 -3.91 -7.03
N ARG A 6 -5.20 -4.04 -8.03
CA ARG A 6 -3.78 -4.35 -7.85
C ARG A 6 -2.92 -3.14 -8.21
N GLY A 7 -1.87 -2.94 -7.44
CA GLY A 7 -0.79 -2.00 -7.74
C GLY A 7 0.55 -2.61 -7.30
N ALA A 8 1.63 -2.11 -7.89
CA ALA A 8 3.00 -2.43 -7.49
C ALA A 8 3.88 -1.20 -7.77
N THR A 9 4.90 -1.02 -6.93
CA THR A 9 5.92 0.02 -7.09
C THR A 9 7.25 -0.52 -6.56
N THR A 10 8.33 0.19 -6.79
CA THR A 10 9.69 -0.18 -6.38
C THR A 10 10.35 0.98 -5.65
N VAL A 11 11.32 0.66 -4.80
CA VAL A 11 12.23 1.64 -4.19
C VAL A 11 13.66 1.30 -4.60
N THR A 12 14.52 2.31 -4.66
CA THR A 12 15.95 2.16 -4.96
C THR A 12 16.72 1.70 -3.73
N GLU A 13 16.32 2.14 -2.54
CA GLU A 13 16.96 1.81 -1.27
C GLU A 13 15.93 1.36 -0.21
N ASN A 14 16.34 0.45 0.67
CA ASN A 14 15.56 0.03 1.84
C ASN A 14 15.65 1.10 2.95
N ASN A 15 15.01 2.25 2.73
CA ASN A 15 14.87 3.32 3.72
C ASN A 15 13.40 3.71 3.93
N GLU A 16 13.08 4.21 5.13
CA GLU A 16 11.70 4.51 5.52
C GLU A 16 11.04 5.56 4.61
N LEU A 17 11.75 6.62 4.24
CA LEU A 17 11.18 7.73 3.47
C LEU A 17 10.76 7.27 2.08
N GLU A 18 11.61 6.50 1.40
CA GLU A 18 11.36 6.04 0.03
C GLU A 18 10.21 5.02 -0.01
N ILE A 19 10.14 4.10 0.96
CA ILE A 19 9.04 3.14 1.08
C ILE A 19 7.71 3.87 1.34
N ILE A 20 7.70 4.85 2.24
CA ILE A 20 6.49 5.63 2.56
C ILE A 20 6.01 6.40 1.33
N GLU A 21 6.92 7.12 0.66
CA GLU A 21 6.57 7.99 -0.45
C GLU A 21 6.07 7.18 -1.66
N ASN A 22 6.79 6.13 -2.06
CA ASN A 22 6.38 5.29 -3.19
C ASN A 22 5.07 4.56 -2.90
N THR A 23 4.86 4.06 -1.67
CA THR A 23 3.58 3.44 -1.31
C THR A 23 2.43 4.44 -1.36
N ARG A 24 2.65 5.68 -0.85
CA ARG A 24 1.64 6.74 -0.88
C ARG A 24 1.24 7.09 -2.31
N GLN A 25 2.22 7.27 -3.20
CA GLN A 25 1.99 7.61 -4.60
C GLN A 25 1.22 6.49 -5.32
N LEU A 26 1.63 5.24 -5.12
CA LEU A 26 0.94 4.08 -5.69
C LEU A 26 -0.53 4.04 -5.28
N VAL A 27 -0.83 4.20 -3.99
CA VAL A 27 -2.19 4.11 -3.47
C VAL A 27 -3.04 5.28 -3.96
N LEU A 28 -2.50 6.51 -3.99
CA LEU A 28 -3.21 7.67 -4.54
C LEU A 28 -3.54 7.49 -6.02
N GLU A 29 -2.60 7.01 -6.82
CA GLU A 29 -2.83 6.74 -8.25
C GLU A 29 -3.91 5.66 -8.45
N MET A 30 -3.89 4.59 -7.64
CA MET A 30 -4.92 3.55 -7.66
C MET A 30 -6.29 4.12 -7.29
N ILE A 31 -6.37 4.97 -6.27
CA ILE A 31 -7.61 5.63 -5.84
C ILE A 31 -8.16 6.51 -6.96
N GLU A 32 -7.32 7.37 -7.54
CA GLU A 32 -7.71 8.33 -8.59
C GLU A 32 -8.21 7.60 -9.84
N LYS A 33 -7.47 6.60 -10.34
CA LYS A 33 -7.83 5.85 -11.55
C LYS A 33 -9.12 5.04 -11.42
N ASN A 34 -9.51 4.68 -10.20
CA ASN A 34 -10.68 3.84 -9.94
C ASN A 34 -11.82 4.59 -9.23
N ASN A 35 -11.64 5.88 -8.92
CA ASN A 35 -12.58 6.71 -8.16
C ASN A 35 -13.04 6.04 -6.85
N VAL A 36 -12.08 5.53 -6.07
CA VAL A 36 -12.34 4.80 -4.82
C VAL A 36 -12.57 5.77 -3.67
N GLN A 37 -13.66 5.55 -2.92
CA GLN A 37 -13.90 6.22 -1.64
C GLN A 37 -13.52 5.30 -0.48
N ALA A 38 -13.04 5.85 0.63
CA ALA A 38 -12.51 5.04 1.74
C ALA A 38 -13.58 4.13 2.36
N GLU A 39 -14.82 4.61 2.42
CA GLU A 39 -16.01 3.90 2.89
C GLU A 39 -16.38 2.67 2.04
N ASP A 40 -15.94 2.61 0.78
CA ASP A 40 -16.18 1.48 -0.12
C ASP A 40 -15.10 0.38 0.01
N VAL A 41 -14.03 0.64 0.76
CA VAL A 41 -12.88 -0.27 0.87
C VAL A 41 -13.08 -1.28 1.97
N SER A 42 -13.28 -2.55 1.59
CA SER A 42 -13.40 -3.65 2.54
C SER A 42 -12.09 -3.94 3.28
N SER A 43 -10.95 -3.93 2.59
CA SER A 43 -9.61 -4.12 3.18
C SER A 43 -8.49 -3.79 2.18
N VAL A 44 -7.30 -3.54 2.71
CA VAL A 44 -6.07 -3.40 1.92
C VAL A 44 -5.03 -4.41 2.41
N LEU A 45 -4.48 -5.17 1.47
CA LEU A 45 -3.38 -6.09 1.72
C LEU A 45 -2.13 -5.53 1.02
N VAL A 46 -1.04 -5.41 1.75
CA VAL A 46 0.24 -4.94 1.21
C VAL A 46 1.31 -6.00 1.42
N THR A 47 1.99 -6.39 0.35
CA THR A 47 3.16 -7.27 0.42
C THR A 47 4.43 -6.46 0.16
N VAL A 48 5.54 -6.89 0.75
CA VAL A 48 6.89 -6.40 0.43
C VAL A 48 7.82 -7.57 0.17
N THR A 49 8.80 -7.39 -0.71
CA THR A 49 9.88 -8.36 -0.91
C THR A 49 10.77 -8.45 0.34
N ASP A 50 11.54 -9.54 0.47
CA ASP A 50 12.30 -9.85 1.68
C ASP A 50 13.52 -8.93 1.94
N ASP A 51 13.85 -8.09 0.96
CA ASP A 51 14.88 -7.05 1.04
C ASP A 51 14.38 -5.70 1.61
N LEU A 52 13.06 -5.53 1.82
CA LEU A 52 12.47 -4.32 2.39
C LEU A 52 12.03 -4.53 3.84
N THR A 53 12.73 -3.86 4.76
CA THR A 53 12.56 -4.04 6.22
C THR A 53 12.52 -2.74 7.00
N ALA A 54 12.76 -1.58 6.37
CA ALA A 54 12.94 -0.31 7.06
C ALA A 54 11.66 0.28 7.66
N THR A 55 10.48 -0.07 7.14
CA THR A 55 9.20 0.42 7.67
C THR A 55 8.01 -0.42 7.19
N PHE A 56 6.84 -0.20 7.80
CA PHE A 56 5.59 -0.77 7.32
C PHE A 56 4.98 0.10 6.22
N PRO A 57 4.73 -0.43 5.01
CA PRO A 57 4.13 0.34 3.91
C PRO A 57 2.66 0.71 4.18
N ALA A 58 1.99 0.07 5.14
CA ALA A 58 0.64 0.47 5.57
C ALA A 58 0.58 1.83 6.29
N LYS A 59 1.72 2.37 6.76
CA LYS A 59 1.78 3.65 7.49
C LYS A 59 1.19 4.82 6.68
N PRO A 60 1.62 5.10 5.42
CA PRO A 60 1.04 6.18 4.61
C PRO A 60 -0.44 5.99 4.32
N ILE A 61 -0.92 4.75 4.18
CA ILE A 61 -2.33 4.46 3.85
C ILE A 61 -3.26 4.97 4.95
N ARG A 62 -2.91 4.73 6.22
CA ARG A 62 -3.69 5.20 7.38
C ARG A 62 -3.66 6.71 7.56
N GLN A 63 -2.70 7.40 6.94
CA GLN A 63 -2.55 8.86 7.00
C GLN A 63 -3.33 9.57 5.88
N LEU A 64 -3.87 8.83 4.91
CA LEU A 64 -4.69 9.43 3.86
C LEU A 64 -6.01 9.96 4.46
N PRO A 65 -6.49 11.14 4.00
CA PRO A 65 -7.75 11.69 4.47
C PRO A 65 -8.91 10.70 4.28
N GLY A 66 -9.60 10.34 5.36
CA GLY A 66 -10.72 9.39 5.35
C GLY A 66 -10.33 7.91 5.49
N TRP A 67 -9.04 7.56 5.44
CA TRP A 67 -8.58 6.16 5.44
C TRP A 67 -8.22 5.59 6.81
N THR A 68 -8.33 6.38 7.88
CA THR A 68 -8.00 5.97 9.26
C THR A 68 -8.69 4.65 9.68
N TYR A 69 -9.91 4.41 9.18
CA TYR A 69 -10.72 3.24 9.54
C TYR A 69 -10.66 2.08 8.54
N VAL A 70 -9.95 2.24 7.42
CA VAL A 70 -9.79 1.17 6.44
C VAL A 70 -8.88 0.09 7.05
N PRO A 71 -9.31 -1.19 7.12
CA PRO A 71 -8.47 -2.24 7.68
C PRO A 71 -7.33 -2.57 6.72
N VAL A 72 -6.10 -2.43 7.20
CA VAL A 72 -4.88 -2.68 6.42
C VAL A 72 -4.00 -3.73 7.10
N MET A 73 -3.52 -4.71 6.33
CA MET A 73 -2.58 -5.74 6.77
C MET A 73 -1.34 -5.77 5.86
N CYS A 74 -0.17 -5.96 6.47
CA CYS A 74 1.10 -6.17 5.75
C CYS A 74 1.52 -7.64 5.83
N MET A 75 2.14 -8.15 4.78
CA MET A 75 2.77 -9.47 4.71
C MET A 75 4.10 -9.38 3.97
N GLN A 76 4.92 -10.43 4.08
CA GLN A 76 6.07 -10.62 3.22
C GLN A 76 5.65 -11.37 1.95
N GLU A 77 6.11 -10.92 0.80
CA GLU A 77 5.93 -11.58 -0.50
C GLU A 77 6.78 -12.85 -0.57
N ILE A 78 6.34 -13.81 -1.39
CA ILE A 78 7.13 -15.01 -1.64
C ILE A 78 8.47 -14.66 -2.31
N LYS A 79 9.57 -15.18 -1.75
CA LYS A 79 10.90 -15.06 -2.36
C LYS A 79 11.03 -16.05 -3.52
N VAL A 80 11.08 -15.54 -4.74
CA VAL A 80 11.28 -16.33 -5.96
C VAL A 80 12.69 -16.05 -6.52
N PRO A 81 13.59 -17.07 -6.63
CA PRO A 81 14.92 -16.93 -7.23
C PRO A 81 14.92 -16.65 -8.74
#